data_AF-X0UB12-F1
#
_entry.id   AF-X0UB12-F1
#
_cell.length_a   1.000
_cell.length_b   1.000
_cell.length_c   1.000
_cell.angle_alpha   90.00
_cell.angle_beta   90.00
_cell.angle_gamma   90.00
#
_symmetry.space_group_name_H-M   'P 1'
#
loop_
_entity.id
_entity.type
_entity.pdbx_description
1 polymer ?
#
loop_
_entity_poly.entity_id
_entity_poly.type
_entity_poly.pdbx_seq_one_letter_code
_entity_poly.pdbx_strand_id
1 'polypeptide(L)'
;QLLSVHGIGQETADSIILYAANKPSFVIDAYTQRIIKRIGLVPDSNNYSAYQTLFMHHLPNDTKLFNEYHALLVRLGKDACRRQPLCPQCCLNDICQHHNQQQDTG
;
A
#
# COMPACT_ATOMS: atom_id res chain seq x y z
N GLN A 1 -14.29 0.34 18.03
CA GLN A 1 -15.71 0.02 17.79
C GLN A 1 -15.94 -0.83 16.53
N LEU A 2 -15.19 -0.65 15.43
CA LEU A 2 -15.33 -1.55 14.25
C LEU A 2 -14.65 -2.92 14.43
N LEU A 3 -13.42 -2.95 14.96
CA LEU A 3 -12.65 -4.20 15.18
C LEU A 3 -13.28 -5.17 16.19
N SER A 4 -14.28 -4.73 16.96
CA SER A 4 -15.04 -5.60 17.87
C SER A 4 -16.17 -6.36 17.17
N VAL A 5 -16.46 -6.05 15.91
CA VAL A 5 -17.49 -6.73 15.12
C VAL A 5 -16.90 -7.99 14.49
N HIS A 6 -17.55 -9.14 14.70
CA HIS A 6 -17.12 -10.40 14.11
C HIS A 6 -17.03 -10.31 12.58
N GLY A 7 -15.89 -10.70 12.02
CA GLY A 7 -15.62 -10.63 10.58
C GLY A 7 -15.02 -9.32 10.07
N ILE A 8 -14.87 -8.29 10.92
CA ILE A 8 -14.20 -7.03 10.54
C ILE A 8 -12.72 -7.07 10.95
N GLY A 9 -11.85 -7.24 9.96
CA GLY A 9 -10.40 -7.04 10.10
C GLY A 9 -9.97 -5.58 9.97
N GLN A 10 -8.69 -5.31 10.17
CA GLN A 10 -8.11 -3.96 10.08
C GLN A 10 -8.33 -3.30 8.71
N GLU A 11 -8.06 -4.03 7.63
CA GLU A 11 -8.30 -3.53 6.25
C GLU A 11 -9.75 -3.12 6.02
N THR A 12 -10.71 -3.96 6.44
CA THR A 12 -12.14 -3.65 6.31
C THR A 12 -12.54 -2.46 7.17
N ALA A 13 -12.04 -2.39 8.40
CA ALA A 13 -12.33 -1.28 9.31
C ALA A 13 -11.86 0.05 8.71
N ASP A 14 -10.63 0.11 8.18
CA ASP A 14 -10.10 1.33 7.58
C ASP A 14 -10.77 1.67 6.26
N SER A 15 -11.17 0.67 5.48
CA SER A 15 -11.97 0.89 4.27
C SER A 15 -13.31 1.57 4.60
N ILE A 16 -13.97 1.14 5.68
CA ILE A 16 -15.20 1.78 6.15
C ILE A 16 -14.93 3.22 6.61
N ILE A 17 -13.86 3.43 7.39
CA ILE A 17 -13.50 4.76 7.91
C ILE A 17 -13.19 5.73 6.76
N LEU A 18 -12.41 5.27 5.78
CA LEU A 18 -11.96 6.07 4.66
C LEU A 18 -13.11 6.37 3.69
N TYR A 19 -13.76 5.34 3.16
CA TYR A 19 -14.71 5.49 2.06
C TYR A 19 -16.12 5.83 2.52
N ALA A 20 -16.62 5.21 3.60
CA ALA A 20 -18.00 5.40 4.04
C ALA A 20 -18.12 6.54 5.06
N ALA A 21 -17.18 6.64 6.00
CA ALA A 21 -17.20 7.70 7.01
C ALA A 21 -16.46 8.98 6.58
N ASN A 22 -15.80 8.98 5.42
CA ASN A 22 -15.06 10.11 4.86
C ASN A 22 -14.07 10.72 5.85
N LYS A 23 -13.27 9.87 6.51
CA LYS A 23 -12.23 10.25 7.47
C LYS A 23 -10.85 9.78 7.00
N PRO A 24 -9.76 10.52 7.29
CA PRO A 24 -8.43 10.12 6.86
C PRO A 24 -7.93 8.91 7.66
N SER A 25 -8.13 7.71 7.11
CA SER A 25 -7.45 6.48 7.53
C SER A 25 -6.89 5.78 6.30
N PHE A 26 -5.60 5.47 6.28
CA PHE A 26 -4.99 4.84 5.11
C PHE A 26 -5.20 3.32 5.14
N VAL A 27 -5.73 2.76 4.06
CA VAL A 27 -6.02 1.32 3.95
C VAL A 27 -4.78 0.57 3.48
N ILE A 28 -4.43 -0.51 4.20
CA ILE A 28 -3.31 -1.38 3.83
C ILE A 28 -3.83 -2.74 3.36
N ASP A 29 -3.86 -2.94 2.05
CA ASP A 29 -4.18 -4.23 1.44
C ASP A 29 -2.91 -5.01 1.02
N ALA A 30 -3.11 -6.19 0.43
CA ALA A 30 -2.02 -7.03 -0.08
C ALA A 30 -1.26 -6.42 -1.29
N TYR A 31 -1.86 -5.47 -2.02
CA TYR A 31 -1.18 -4.76 -3.10
C TYR A 31 -0.19 -3.76 -2.53
N THR A 32 -0.65 -2.90 -1.61
CA THR A 32 0.14 -1.91 -0.90
C THR A 32 1.32 -2.57 -0.20
N GLN A 33 1.09 -3.62 0.61
CA GLN A 33 2.19 -4.31 1.29
C GLN A 33 3.24 -4.86 0.32
N ARG A 34 2.81 -5.45 -0.80
CA ARG A 34 3.75 -6.00 -1.80
C ARG A 34 4.56 -4.90 -2.49
N ILE A 35 3.90 -3.81 -2.88
CA ILE A 35 4.54 -2.69 -3.59
C ILE A 35 5.59 -2.04 -2.68
N ILE A 36 5.22 -1.71 -1.44
CA ILE A 36 6.13 -1.08 -0.47
C ILE A 36 7.32 -1.98 -0.16
N LYS A 37 7.11 -3.30 -0.02
CA LYS A 37 8.21 -4.27 0.11
C LYS A 37 9.16 -4.28 -1.07
N ARG A 38 8.64 -4.21 -2.29
CA ARG A 38 9.47 -4.25 -3.51
C ARG A 38 10.23 -2.96 -3.76
N ILE A 39 9.64 -1.81 -3.43
CA ILE A 39 10.31 -0.51 -3.54
C ILE A 39 11.43 -0.40 -2.48
N GLY A 40 11.28 -1.08 -1.33
CA GLY A 40 12.27 -1.06 -0.26
C GLY A 40 11.93 -0.12 0.89
N LEU A 41 10.67 0.32 0.99
CA LEU A 41 10.18 1.21 2.05
C LEU A 41 9.54 0.40 3.20
N VAL A 42 10.10 -0.76 3.52
CA VAL A 42 9.55 -1.67 4.53
C VAL A 42 9.68 -1.03 5.92
N PRO A 43 8.60 -0.94 6.71
CA PRO A 43 8.68 -0.48 8.09
C PRO A 43 9.40 -1.52 8.97
N ASP A 44 9.93 -1.08 10.12
CA ASP A 44 10.71 -1.93 11.04
C ASP A 44 10.00 -3.22 11.47
N SER A 45 8.67 -3.22 11.45
CA SER A 45 7.86 -4.40 11.74
C SER A 45 6.92 -4.75 10.60
N ASN A 46 6.84 -6.03 10.25
CA ASN A 46 6.02 -6.52 9.15
C ASN A 46 4.58 -6.83 9.60
N ASN A 47 3.86 -5.81 10.07
CA ASN A 47 2.45 -5.90 10.45
C ASN A 47 1.64 -4.73 9.88
N TYR A 48 0.31 -4.87 9.82
CA TYR A 48 -0.61 -3.89 9.24
C TYR A 48 -0.42 -2.48 9.81
N SER A 49 -0.36 -2.35 11.14
CA SER A 49 -0.28 -1.05 11.83
C SER A 49 0.99 -0.29 11.45
N ALA A 50 2.11 -1.00 11.31
CA ALA A 50 3.38 -0.41 10.92
C ALA A 50 3.35 0.14 9.48
N TYR A 51 2.75 -0.61 8.53
CA TYR A 51 2.53 -0.10 7.19
C TYR A 51 1.57 1.10 7.19
N GLN A 52 0.47 1.06 7.94
CA GLN A 52 -0.46 2.18 7.99
C GLN A 52 0.20 3.44 8.55
N THR A 53 0.98 3.29 9.62
CA THR A 53 1.73 4.38 10.23
C THR A 53 2.70 5.02 9.25
N LEU A 54 3.36 4.25 8.38
CA LEU A 54 4.23 4.78 7.32
C LEU A 54 3.49 5.80 6.43
N PHE A 55 2.27 5.50 5.99
CA PHE A 55 1.51 6.44 5.16
C PHE A 55 0.97 7.61 5.98
N MET A 56 0.35 7.33 7.12
CA MET A 56 -0.29 8.36 7.94
C MET A 56 0.70 9.36 8.56
N HIS A 57 1.96 8.97 8.74
CA HIS A 57 3.02 9.85 9.26
C HIS A 57 3.67 10.70 8.15
N HIS A 58 3.77 10.18 6.92
CA HIS A 58 4.49 10.84 5.83
C HIS A 58 3.61 11.53 4.80
N LEU A 59 2.29 11.31 4.83
CA LEU A 59 1.32 12.00 3.98
C LEU A 59 0.43 12.95 4.81
N PRO A 60 -0.03 14.07 4.23
CA PRO A 60 -1.07 14.89 4.85
C PRO A 60 -2.30 14.06 5.19
N ASN A 61 -2.91 14.30 6.36
CA ASN A 61 -4.16 13.66 6.78
C ASN A 61 -5.35 14.23 5.98
N ASP A 62 -5.41 13.88 4.70
CA ASP A 62 -6.44 14.28 3.75
C ASP A 62 -7.14 13.05 3.17
N THR A 63 -8.47 13.02 3.28
CA THR A 63 -9.27 11.86 2.87
C THR A 63 -9.26 11.64 1.36
N LYS A 64 -9.25 12.72 0.55
CA LYS A 64 -9.23 12.59 -0.91
C LYS A 64 -7.88 12.06 -1.39
N LEU A 65 -6.80 12.57 -0.79
CA LEU A 65 -5.44 12.07 -1.05
C LEU A 65 -5.35 10.58 -0.72
N PHE A 66 -5.83 10.14 0.45
CA PHE A 66 -5.76 8.72 0.83
C PHE A 66 -6.58 7.83 -0.10
N ASN A 67 -7.77 8.28 -0.52
CA ASN A 67 -8.59 7.58 -1.52
C ASN A 67 -7.85 7.40 -2.84
N GLU A 68 -7.29 8.49 -3.38
CA GLU A 68 -6.58 8.47 -4.66
C GLU A 68 -5.32 7.60 -4.59
N TYR A 69 -4.51 7.77 -3.55
CA TYR A 69 -3.26 7.04 -3.40
C TYR A 69 -3.51 5.53 -3.26
N HIS A 70 -4.51 5.13 -2.47
CA HIS A 70 -4.91 3.73 -2.36
C HIS A 70 -5.36 3.19 -3.72
N ALA A 71 -6.21 3.91 -4.46
CA ALA A 71 -6.66 3.49 -5.78
C ALA A 71 -5.50 3.33 -6.78
N LEU A 72 -4.53 4.24 -6.76
CA LEU A 72 -3.32 4.18 -7.59
C LEU A 72 -2.45 2.97 -7.25
N LEU A 73 -2.26 2.65 -5.96
CA LEU A 73 -1.52 1.46 -5.54
C LEU A 73 -2.22 0.16 -5.96
N VAL A 74 -3.55 0.10 -5.84
CA VAL A 74 -4.33 -1.04 -6.33
C VAL A 74 -4.16 -1.21 -7.83
N ARG A 75 -4.30 -0.12 -8.59
CA ARG A 75 -4.12 -0.13 -10.04
C ARG A 75 -2.72 -0.59 -10.42
N LEU A 76 -1.69 0.01 -9.83
CA LEU A 76 -0.30 -0.38 -10.05
C LEU A 76 -0.07 -1.86 -9.74
N GLY A 77 -0.62 -2.34 -8.63
CA GLY A 77 -0.48 -3.72 -8.19
C GLY A 77 -1.20 -4.74 -9.07
N LYS A 78 -2.24 -4.33 -9.80
CA LYS A 78 -2.94 -5.15 -10.80
C LYS A 78 -2.24 -5.11 -12.16
N ASP A 79 -1.88 -3.91 -12.62
CA ASP A 79 -1.51 -3.68 -14.01
C ASP A 79 -0.01 -3.93 -14.26
N ALA A 80 0.87 -3.55 -13.34
CA ALA A 80 2.33 -3.66 -13.51
C ALA A 80 3.02 -4.45 -12.39
N CYS A 81 2.83 -4.07 -11.12
CA CYS A 81 3.46 -4.69 -9.95
C CYS A 81 2.67 -5.92 -9.44
N ARG A 82 2.24 -6.76 -10.37
CA ARG A 82 1.55 -8.04 -10.10
C ARG A 82 2.52 -9.10 -9.54
N ARG A 83 2.04 -10.30 -9.20
CA ARG A 83 2.88 -11.37 -8.60
C ARG A 83 4.15 -11.63 -9.44
N GLN A 84 4.00 -11.73 -10.76
CA GLN A 84 5.10 -11.67 -11.73
C GLN A 84 5.14 -10.26 -12.36
N PRO A 85 5.97 -9.35 -11.83
CA PRO A 85 5.89 -7.93 -12.18
C PRO A 85 6.37 -7.67 -13.61
N LEU A 86 5.78 -6.67 -14.25
CA LEU A 86 6.22 -6.12 -15.54
C LEU A 86 7.15 -4.93 -15.27
N CYS A 87 8.30 -5.17 -14.61
CA CYS A 87 9.19 -4.10 -14.14
C CYS A 87 9.59 -3.08 -15.23
N PRO A 88 9.93 -3.47 -16.47
CA PRO A 88 10.26 -2.49 -17.52
C PRO A 88 9.12 -1.52 -17.87
N GLN A 89 7.87 -1.89 -17.59
CA GLN A 89 6.67 -1.09 -17.84
C GLN A 89 6.14 -0.40 -16.58
N CYS A 90 6.75 -0.64 -15.42
CA CYS A 90 6.35 -0.06 -14.15
C CYS A 90 6.81 1.40 -14.07
N CYS A 91 5.92 2.30 -13.68
CA CYS A 91 6.25 3.73 -13.52
C CYS A 91 7.20 4.04 -12.34
N LEU A 92 7.50 3.04 -11.50
CA LEU A 92 8.42 3.17 -10.35
C LEU A 92 9.70 2.35 -10.58
N ASN A 93 10.01 1.95 -11.82
CA ASN A 93 11.10 1.02 -12.10
C ASN A 93 12.47 1.56 -11.69
N ASP A 94 12.70 2.86 -11.85
CA ASP A 94 13.89 3.64 -11.56
C ASP A 94 14.22 3.69 -10.07
N ILE A 95 13.19 3.69 -9.21
CA ILE A 95 13.35 3.75 -7.75
C ILE A 95 13.09 2.41 -7.04
N CYS A 96 12.76 1.35 -7.78
CA CYS A 96 12.36 0.07 -7.21
C CYS A 96 13.57 -0.84 -6.92
N GLN A 97 13.87 -1.07 -5.64
CA GLN A 97 14.95 -1.96 -5.22
C GLN A 97 14.83 -3.38 -5.80
N HIS A 98 13.63 -3.95 -5.83
CA HIS A 98 13.40 -5.29 -6.39
C HIS A 98 13.78 -5.39 -7.88
N HIS A 99 13.58 -4.32 -8.65
CA HIS A 99 13.98 -4.31 -10.06
C HIS A 99 15.50 -4.23 -10.20
N ASN A 100 16.15 -3.35 -9.43
CA ASN A 100 17.59 -3.14 -9.49
C ASN A 100 18.37 -4.42 -9.13
N GLN A 101 17.94 -5.14 -8.09
CA GLN A 101 18.56 -6.41 -7.68
C GLN A 101 18.48 -7.52 -8.75
N GLN A 102 17.45 -7.48 -9.61
CA GLN A 102 17.32 -8.44 -10.73
C GLN A 102 18.29 -8.14 -11.87
N GLN A 103 18.80 -6.90 -11.98
CA GLN A 103 19.78 -6.53 -13.00
C GLN A 103 21.21 -6.91 -12.58
N ASP A 104 21.52 -6.86 -11.29
CA ASP A 104 22.87 -7.17 -10.76
C ASP A 104 23.23 -8.66 -10.76
N THR A 105 22.26 -9.55 -11.04
CA THR A 105 22.46 -11.01 -11.11
C THR A 105 22.54 -11.54 -12.55
N GLY A 106 22.54 -10.66 -13.55
CA GLY A 106 22.61 -10.98 -14.98
C GLY A 106 23.99 -10.79 -15.59
#